data_AF-A0A2D8P5X4-F1
#
_entry.id   AF-A0A2D8P5X4-F1
#
_cell.length_a   1.000
_cell.length_b   1.000
_cell.length_c   1.000
_cell.angle_alpha   90.00
_cell.angle_beta   90.00
_cell.angle_gamma   90.00
#
_symmetry.space_group_name_H-M   'P 1'
#
loop_
_entity.id
_entity.type
_entity.pdbx_description
1 polymer ?
#
loop_
_entity_poly.entity_id
_entity_poly.type
_entity_poly.pdbx_seq_one_letter_code
_entity_poly.pdbx_strand_id
1 'polypeptide(L)' 'MEKIFSIWPSLSDLAKDLGRPYPTVAAWKQRGSIPAKYDIPMIKAAERRGKRLTLETLARARAHGATHAAE' A
#
# COMPACT_ATOMS: atom_id res chain seq x y z
N MET A 1 2.24 -6.08 6.96
CA MET A 1 2.09 -5.27 5.72
C MET A 1 2.21 -6.10 4.43
N GLU A 2 2.71 -7.34 4.51
CA GLU A 2 3.10 -8.14 3.33
C GLU A 2 1.95 -8.51 2.40
N LYS A 3 0.75 -8.82 2.92
CA LYS A 3 -0.41 -9.22 2.11
C LYS A 3 -0.89 -8.16 1.10
N ILE A 4 -0.74 -6.87 1.41
CA ILE A 4 -1.14 -5.79 0.49
C ILE A 4 -0.11 -5.66 -0.62
N PHE A 5 1.18 -5.70 -0.27
CA PHE A 5 2.23 -5.67 -1.27
C PHE A 5 2.25 -6.93 -2.12
N SER A 6 1.74 -8.09 -1.67
CA SER A 6 1.60 -9.30 -2.50
C SER A 6 0.70 -9.13 -3.73
N ILE A 7 -0.14 -8.10 -3.79
CA ILE A 7 -0.94 -7.78 -4.99
C ILE A 7 -0.05 -7.28 -6.14
N TRP A 8 1.07 -6.63 -5.81
CA TRP A 8 2.02 -6.12 -6.78
C TRP A 8 3.33 -6.91 -6.69
N PRO A 9 3.87 -7.41 -7.80
CA PRO A 9 5.15 -8.13 -7.79
C PRO A 9 6.31 -7.23 -7.33
N SER A 10 6.17 -5.90 -7.47
CA SER A 10 7.16 -4.92 -7.04
C SER A 10 6.53 -3.60 -6.58
N LEU A 11 7.26 -2.83 -5.77
CA LEU A 11 6.87 -1.45 -5.43
C LEU A 11 6.86 -0.53 -6.67
N SER A 12 7.67 -0.85 -7.68
CA SER A 12 7.68 -0.14 -8.97
C SER A 12 6.39 -0.34 -9.75
N ASP A 13 5.82 -1.55 -9.70
CA ASP A 13 4.50 -1.84 -10.27
C ASP A 13 3.40 -1.05 -9.57
N LEU A 14 3.42 -1.00 -8.24
CA LEU A 14 2.50 -0.20 -7.45
C LEU A 14 2.63 1.30 -7.78
N ALA A 15 3.86 1.79 -7.89
CA ALA A 15 4.14 3.18 -8.24
C ALA A 15 3.61 3.53 -9.63
N LYS A 16 3.80 2.66 -10.62
CA LYS A 16 3.22 2.82 -11.97
C LYS A 16 1.70 2.85 -11.94
N ASP A 17 1.06 1.93 -11.21
CA ASP A 17 -0.40 1.82 -11.13
C ASP A 17 -1.07 3.04 -10.45
N LEU A 18 -0.37 3.60 -9.46
CA LEU A 18 -0.73 4.83 -8.76
C LEU A 18 -0.37 6.10 -9.53
N GLY A 19 0.42 6.01 -10.61
CA GLY A 19 0.96 7.15 -11.34
C GLY A 19 1.87 8.02 -10.47
N ARG A 20 2.64 7.40 -9.56
CA ARG A 20 3.53 8.09 -8.61
C ARG A 20 4.98 7.68 -8.76
N PRO A 21 5.92 8.53 -8.35
CA PRO A 21 7.33 8.17 -8.33
C PRO A 21 7.58 7.01 -7.36
N TYR A 22 8.40 6.05 -7.78
CA TYR A 22 8.92 4.97 -6.92
C TYR A 22 9.38 5.43 -5.52
N PRO A 23 10.19 6.51 -5.37
CA PRO A 23 10.66 6.93 -4.05
C PRO A 23 9.54 7.31 -3.09
N THR A 24 8.39 7.77 -3.62
CA THR A 24 7.21 8.07 -2.79
C THR A 24 6.65 6.78 -2.16
N VAL A 25 6.53 5.73 -2.96
CA VAL A 25 6.01 4.43 -2.51
C VAL A 25 7.03 3.71 -1.60
N ALA A 26 8.32 3.82 -1.93
CA ALA A 26 9.39 3.29 -1.10
C ALA A 26 9.41 3.94 0.30
N ALA A 27 9.20 5.26 0.37
CA ALA A 27 9.08 5.96 1.64
C ALA A 27 7.89 5.48 2.49
N TRP A 28 6.78 5.05 1.88
CA TRP A 28 5.65 4.47 2.62
C TRP A 28 5.99 3.11 3.23
N LYS A 29 6.71 2.26 2.48
CA LYS A 29 7.20 0.97 3.01
C LYS A 29 8.20 1.19 4.14
N GLN A 30 9.14 2.12 3.98
CA GLN A 30 10.12 2.46 5.00
C GLN A 30 9.45 3.03 6.27
N ARG A 31 8.40 3.86 6.11
CA ARG A 31 7.61 4.38 7.22
C ARG A 31 6.64 3.35 7.83
N GLY A 32 6.48 2.18 7.21
CA GLY A 32 5.50 1.17 7.64
C GLY A 32 4.05 1.63 7.56
N SER A 33 3.76 2.72 6.83
CA SER A 33 2.42 3.31 6.77
C SER A 33 2.18 4.03 5.44
N ILE A 34 1.00 3.79 4.87
CA ILE A 34 0.53 4.44 3.64
C ILE A 34 -0.46 5.54 4.06
N PRO A 35 -0.29 6.80 3.59
CA PRO A 35 -1.20 7.89 3.95
C PRO A 35 -2.63 7.61 3.49
N ALA A 36 -3.63 7.93 4.34
CA ALA A 36 -5.05 7.63 4.07
C ALA A 36 -5.60 8.24 2.76
N LYS A 37 -5.02 9.36 2.32
CA LYS A 37 -5.33 9.97 1.02
C LYS A 37 -5.05 9.07 -0.18
N TYR A 38 -4.24 8.01 -0.02
CA TYR A 38 -3.93 7.05 -1.08
C TYR A 38 -4.73 5.75 -1.00
N ASP A 39 -5.64 5.62 -0.04
CA ASP A 39 -6.40 4.37 0.13
C ASP A 39 -7.32 4.13 -1.08
N ILE A 40 -8.06 5.15 -1.53
CA ILE A 40 -8.92 5.07 -2.71
C ILE A 40 -8.15 4.75 -4.01
N PRO A 41 -7.06 5.45 -4.37
CA PRO A 41 -6.32 5.13 -5.58
C PRO A 41 -5.63 3.74 -5.49
N MET A 42 -5.26 3.26 -4.30
CA MET A 42 -4.78 1.88 -4.12
C MET A 42 -5.87 0.85 -4.38
N ILE A 43 -7.09 1.09 -3.89
CA ILE A 43 -8.23 0.20 -4.14
C ILE A 43 -8.49 0.11 -5.65
N LYS A 44 -8.58 1.26 -6.32
CA LYS A 44 -8.75 1.31 -7.78
C LYS A 44 -7.61 0.63 -8.55
N ALA A 45 -6.37 0.74 -8.07
CA ALA A 45 -5.22 0.08 -8.67
C ALA A 45 -5.29 -1.45 -8.51
N ALA A 46 -5.70 -1.93 -7.32
CA ALA A 46 -5.92 -3.35 -7.08
C ALA A 46 -7.07 -3.89 -7.93
N GLU A 47 -8.18 -3.16 -8.02
CA GLU A 47 -9.35 -3.52 -8.84
C GLU A 47 -8.99 -3.64 -10.31
N ARG A 48 -8.16 -2.72 -10.84
CA ARG A 48 -7.62 -2.78 -12.21
C ARG A 48 -6.82 -4.05 -12.49
N ARG A 49 -6.20 -4.65 -11.46
CA ARG A 49 -5.49 -5.93 -11.54
C ARG A 49 -6.37 -7.15 -11.22
N GLY A 50 -7.68 -6.95 -11.04
CA GLY A 50 -8.62 -8.00 -10.65
C GLY A 50 -8.46 -8.48 -9.21
N LYS A 51 -7.83 -7.67 -8.34
CA LYS A 51 -7.67 -7.96 -6.92
C LYS A 51 -8.61 -7.10 -6.10
N ARG A 52 -9.20 -7.69 -5.06
CA ARG A 52 -10.10 -6.97 -4.16
C ARG A 52 -9.29 -6.43 -2.97
N LEU A 53 -9.16 -5.11 -2.90
CA LEU A 53 -8.55 -4.41 -1.77
C LEU A 53 -9.63 -3.53 -1.13
N THR A 54 -9.74 -3.53 0.19
CA THR A 54 -10.74 -2.75 0.93
C THR A 54 -10.08 -1.76 1.88
N LEU A 55 -10.81 -0.67 2.20
CA LEU A 55 -10.39 0.31 3.19
C LEU A 55 -10.10 -0.35 4.54
N GLU A 56 -10.90 -1.32 4.95
CA GLU A 56 -10.70 -2.08 6.19
C GLU A 56 -9.36 -2.83 6.17
N THR A 57 -8.98 -3.43 5.04
CA THR A 57 -7.70 -4.13 4.89
C THR A 57 -6.52 -3.17 5.00
N LEU A 58 -6.63 -1.99 4.37
CA LEU A 58 -5.63 -0.92 4.44
C LEU A 58 -5.52 -0.35 5.86
N ALA A 59 -6.65 -0.09 6.52
CA ALA A 59 -6.71 0.41 7.88
C ALA A 59 -6.12 -0.60 8.88
N ARG A 60 -6.45 -1.88 8.76
CA ARG A 60 -5.88 -2.95 9.58
C ARG A 60 -4.38 -3.10 9.33
N ALA A 61 -3.92 -3.01 8.09
CA ALA A 61 -2.48 -3.03 7.79
C ALA A 61 -1.74 -1.81 8.34
N ARG A 62 -2.36 -0.63 8.36
CA ARG A 62 -1.84 0.58 9.01
C ARG A 62 -1.78 0.41 10.53
N ALA A 63 -2.82 -0.17 11.13
CA ALA A 63 -2.87 -0.43 12.58
C ALA A 63 -1.81 -1.44 13.02
N HIS A 64 -1.61 -2.52 12.28
CA HIS A 64 -0.57 -3.52 12.60
C HIS A 64 0.84 -3.08 12.18
N GLY A 65 0.99 -2.19 11.20
CA GLY A 65 2.28 -1.61 10.81
C GLY A 65 2.82 -0.61 11.85
N ALA A 66 1.95 0.02 12.63
CA ALA A 66 2.33 0.89 13.74
C ALA A 66 2.97 0.12 14.91
N THR A 67 2.72 -1.18 15.04
CA THR A 67 3.24 -2.02 16.13
C THR A 67 4.70 -2.48 15.92
N HIS A 68 5.27 -2.35 14.72
CA HIS A 68 6.65 -2.79 14.45
C HIS A 68 7.67 -1.64 14.29
N ALA A 69 7.30 -0.42 14.70
CA ALA A 69 8.16 0.78 14.71
C ALA A 69 8.52 1.25 16.13
N ALA A 70 8.28 0.41 17.14
CA ALA A 70 8.56 0.71 18.54
C ALA A 70 9.00 -0.55 19.30
N GLU A 71 10.07 -1.21 18.83
CA GLU A 71 10.96 -2.04 19.66
C GLU A 71 12.41 -1.90 19.17
#